data_AF-A0A2H0INS4-F1
#
_entry.id   AF-A0A2H0INS4-F1
#
_cell.length_a   1.000
_cell.length_b   1.000
_cell.length_c   1.000
_cell.angle_alpha   90.00
_cell.angle_beta   90.00
_cell.angle_gamma   90.00
#
_symmetry.space_group_name_H-M   'P 1'
#
loop_
_entity.id
_entity.type
_entity.pdbx_description
1 polymer ?
#
loop_
_entity_poly.entity_id
_entity_poly.type
_entity_poly.pdbx_seq_one_letter_code
_entity_poly.pdbx_strand_id
1 'polypeptide(L)'
;MSTSNQTYKELAIPYFKESFDCIDEVMQELKIPYYLIGVTAIALELLKEGIKPSRGTKDVDFAVMISSIDEYEKISTELEVRDFKRVAAPWTFYSDTFKVAIDLLPFGEIEENYTVNFNERHTDLYALGFREVLEEAVQVEIEEKIVNIPPLPGMVILKLIAWSDRPEERENDLSDILKIIQHYYELAWDEIVELHYDTLDKEPFDQLLIAAEVLGRKSSIYLQKSDTISIRILRVMENNLHDAAKSAIAKEWARKLDTDLAYAMALLSAFQKGLTHEA
;
A
#
# COMPACT_ATOMS: atom_id res chain seq x y z
N MET A 1 -3.29 14.72 24.51
CA MET A 1 -1.95 15.12 24.01
C MET A 1 -1.85 14.52 22.63
N SER A 2 -1.60 15.33 21.59
CA SER A 2 -1.51 14.84 20.20
C SER A 2 -0.40 13.79 20.11
N THR A 3 -0.81 12.53 19.96
CA THR A 3 0.07 11.40 19.68
C THR A 3 0.60 11.45 18.24
N SER A 4 -0.06 12.22 17.36
CA SER A 4 0.30 12.40 15.95
C SER A 4 1.65 13.09 15.73
N ASN A 5 2.04 14.04 16.60
CA ASN A 5 3.32 14.75 16.44
C ASN A 5 4.57 13.91 16.77
N GLN A 6 4.40 12.72 17.37
CA GLN A 6 5.51 11.84 17.75
C GLN A 6 5.66 10.62 16.83
N THR A 7 4.61 10.22 16.10
CA THR A 7 4.56 8.95 15.37
C THR A 7 5.54 8.91 14.20
N TYR A 8 5.61 9.93 13.33
CA TYR A 8 6.48 9.84 12.15
C TYR A 8 7.98 9.78 12.48
N LYS A 9 8.41 10.32 13.63
CA LYS A 9 9.83 10.28 14.08
C LYS A 9 10.30 8.85 14.35
N GLU A 10 9.36 7.93 14.54
CA GLU A 10 9.62 6.52 14.75
C GLU A 10 9.75 5.72 13.44
N LEU A 11 9.55 6.35 12.28
CA LEU A 11 9.73 5.71 10.98
C LEU A 11 11.18 5.25 10.72
N ALA A 12 12.14 5.79 11.48
CA ALA A 12 13.57 5.50 11.34
C ALA A 12 14.12 5.76 9.92
N ILE A 13 13.46 6.64 9.16
CA ILE A 13 13.87 7.11 7.84
C ILE A 13 14.67 8.41 8.05
N PRO A 14 15.97 8.45 7.70
CA PRO A 14 16.76 9.68 7.79
C PRO A 14 16.16 10.80 6.96
N TYR A 15 16.09 12.00 7.53
CA TYR A 15 15.62 13.22 6.85
C TYR A 15 14.24 13.08 6.18
N PHE A 16 13.38 12.19 6.71
CA PHE A 16 12.05 11.97 6.17
C PHE A 16 11.24 13.26 6.11
N LYS A 17 11.28 14.05 7.19
CA LYS A 17 10.55 15.31 7.28
C LYS A 17 11.00 16.30 6.22
N GLU A 18 12.30 16.53 6.12
CA GLU A 18 12.88 17.49 5.18
C GLU A 18 12.57 17.09 3.74
N SER A 19 12.63 15.79 3.45
CA SER A 19 12.31 15.25 2.14
C SER A 19 10.81 15.41 1.84
N PHE A 20 9.96 15.01 2.78
CA PHE A 20 8.51 15.20 2.70
C PHE A 20 8.12 16.67 2.52
N ASP A 21 8.79 17.58 3.23
CA ASP A 21 8.54 19.01 3.13
C ASP A 21 8.81 19.54 1.72
N CYS A 22 9.92 19.12 1.11
CA CYS A 22 10.22 19.48 -0.27
C CYS A 22 9.17 18.94 -1.26
N ILE A 23 8.70 17.69 -1.07
CA ILE A 23 7.67 17.11 -1.94
C ILE A 23 6.35 17.86 -1.78
N ASP A 24 5.91 18.06 -0.54
CA ASP A 24 4.69 18.78 -0.25
C ASP A 24 4.72 20.19 -0.87
N GLU A 25 5.79 20.95 -0.68
CA GLU A 25 5.95 22.28 -1.28
C GLU A 25 5.82 22.26 -2.81
N VAL A 26 6.51 21.35 -3.50
CA VAL A 26 6.42 21.21 -4.96
C VAL A 26 4.99 20.88 -5.40
N MET A 27 4.33 19.94 -4.72
CA MET A 27 2.98 19.53 -5.06
C MET A 27 1.96 20.63 -4.82
N GLN A 28 2.11 21.40 -3.72
CA GLN A 28 1.25 22.55 -3.44
C GLN A 28 1.45 23.68 -4.47
N GLU A 29 2.70 23.99 -4.84
CA GLU A 29 3.03 25.01 -5.85
C GLU A 29 2.44 24.68 -7.21
N LEU A 30 2.56 23.41 -7.63
CA LEU A 30 2.04 22.93 -8.91
C LEU A 30 0.55 22.55 -8.85
N LYS A 31 -0.05 22.54 -7.65
CA LYS A 31 -1.45 22.15 -7.37
C LYS A 31 -1.75 20.71 -7.83
N ILE A 32 -0.82 19.80 -7.60
CA ILE A 32 -0.92 18.40 -7.98
C ILE A 32 -1.32 17.58 -6.75
N PRO A 33 -2.47 16.87 -6.78
CA PRO A 33 -2.82 15.95 -5.71
C PRO A 33 -1.79 14.83 -5.60
N TYR A 34 -1.36 14.54 -4.37
CA TYR A 34 -0.37 13.50 -4.10
C TYR A 34 -0.73 12.72 -2.84
N TYR A 35 -0.20 11.50 -2.74
CA TYR A 35 -0.49 10.55 -1.68
C TYR A 35 0.79 9.85 -1.27
N LEU A 36 0.98 9.66 0.03
CA LEU A 36 2.08 8.84 0.54
C LEU A 36 1.61 7.37 0.56
N ILE A 37 2.38 6.49 -0.07
CA ILE A 37 2.02 5.09 -0.28
C ILE A 37 3.14 4.17 0.21
N GLY A 38 3.09 2.89 -0.19
CA GLY A 38 4.15 1.93 0.09
C GLY A 38 4.26 1.56 1.57
N VAL A 39 5.44 1.07 1.97
CA VAL A 39 5.69 0.58 3.33
C VAL A 39 5.63 1.70 4.37
N THR A 40 5.93 2.94 3.97
CA THR A 40 5.86 4.12 4.85
C THR A 40 4.42 4.41 5.26
N ALA A 41 3.46 4.29 4.34
CA ALA A 41 2.04 4.43 4.67
C ALA A 41 1.56 3.36 5.66
N ILE A 42 1.97 2.09 5.46
CA ILE A 42 1.69 1.01 6.43
C ILE A 42 2.26 1.36 7.80
N ALA A 43 3.51 1.79 7.85
CA ALA A 43 4.16 2.13 9.12
C ALA A 43 3.42 3.27 9.85
N LEU A 44 2.95 4.30 9.15
CA LEU A 44 2.15 5.38 9.73
C LEU A 44 0.83 4.90 10.34
N GLU A 45 0.14 3.96 9.68
CA GLU A 45 -1.08 3.34 10.23
C GLU A 45 -0.78 2.51 11.48
N LEU A 46 0.25 1.65 11.44
CA LEU A 46 0.64 0.81 12.58
C LEU A 46 1.10 1.62 13.80
N LEU A 47 1.74 2.77 13.54
CA LEU A 47 2.21 3.68 14.58
C LEU A 47 1.07 4.31 15.40
N LYS A 48 -0.17 4.34 14.89
CA LYS A 48 -1.35 4.79 15.67
C LYS A 48 -1.55 3.95 16.93
N GLU A 49 -1.20 2.67 16.88
CA GLU A 49 -1.22 1.72 18.01
C GLU A 49 0.17 1.55 18.66
N GLY A 50 1.12 2.45 18.38
CA GLY A 50 2.47 2.43 18.94
C GLY A 50 3.36 1.30 18.40
N ILE A 51 2.97 0.66 17.29
CA ILE A 51 3.76 -0.40 16.66
C ILE A 51 4.84 0.22 15.79
N LYS A 52 6.08 0.15 16.26
CA LYS A 52 7.23 0.74 15.57
C LYS A 52 7.71 -0.12 14.41
N PRO A 53 8.17 0.46 13.30
CA PRO A 53 8.83 -0.30 12.25
C PRO A 53 10.12 -0.93 12.77
N SER A 54 10.34 -2.21 12.44
CA SER A 54 11.52 -2.98 12.87
C SER A 54 12.82 -2.50 12.21
N ARG A 55 12.73 -1.83 11.06
CA ARG A 55 13.83 -1.19 10.34
C ARG A 55 13.26 -0.02 9.53
N GLY A 56 14.00 1.07 9.39
CA GLY A 56 13.64 2.14 8.46
C GLY A 56 13.79 1.68 7.01
N THR A 57 12.81 2.02 6.17
CA THR A 57 13.00 1.99 4.70
C THR A 57 13.97 3.10 4.29
N LYS A 58 14.68 2.92 3.17
CA LYS A 58 15.54 3.97 2.60
C LYS A 58 14.79 4.82 1.56
N ASP A 59 13.62 4.35 1.17
CA ASP A 59 12.88 4.84 0.04
C ASP A 59 11.47 5.27 0.51
N VAL A 60 10.98 6.37 -0.05
CA VAL A 60 9.64 6.91 0.25
C VAL A 60 8.82 6.97 -1.03
N ASP A 61 7.74 6.18 -1.06
CA ASP A 61 6.87 6.07 -2.22
C ASP A 61 5.74 7.10 -2.18
N PHE A 62 5.57 7.85 -3.27
CA PHE A 62 4.47 8.79 -3.48
C PHE A 62 3.70 8.42 -4.75
N ALA A 63 2.39 8.55 -4.69
CA ALA A 63 1.52 8.55 -5.86
C ALA A 63 1.17 10.01 -6.22
N VAL A 64 1.31 10.40 -7.49
CA VAL A 64 0.94 11.74 -7.97
C VAL A 64 -0.11 11.68 -9.06
N MET A 65 -1.19 12.41 -8.86
CA MET A 65 -2.31 12.47 -9.79
C MET A 65 -2.02 13.52 -10.86
N ILE A 66 -1.68 13.08 -12.06
CA ILE A 66 -1.30 13.95 -13.18
C ILE A 66 -2.16 13.69 -14.41
N SER A 67 -2.33 14.72 -15.23
CA SER A 67 -3.10 14.70 -16.47
C SER A 67 -2.23 14.50 -17.71
N SER A 68 -0.93 14.76 -17.62
CA SER A 68 0.00 14.71 -18.76
C SER A 68 1.45 14.48 -18.34
N ILE A 69 2.26 14.01 -19.29
CA ILE A 69 3.71 13.89 -19.10
C ILE A 69 4.38 15.25 -18.86
N ASP A 70 3.83 16.33 -19.40
CA ASP A 70 4.35 17.69 -19.19
C ASP A 70 4.23 18.13 -17.72
N GLU A 71 3.19 17.69 -17.00
CA GLU A 71 3.09 17.90 -15.54
C GLU A 71 4.16 17.10 -14.80
N TYR A 72 4.42 15.86 -15.20
CA TYR A 72 5.48 15.06 -14.62
C TYR A 72 6.86 15.70 -14.81
N GLU A 73 7.16 16.22 -16.00
CA GLU A 73 8.43 16.92 -16.27
C GLU A 73 8.56 18.23 -15.47
N LYS A 74 7.45 18.96 -15.25
CA LYS A 74 7.44 20.14 -14.36
C LYS A 74 7.76 19.76 -12.92
N ILE A 75 7.10 18.73 -12.38
CA ILE A 75 7.43 18.21 -11.03
C ILE A 75 8.91 17.86 -10.96
N SER A 76 9.40 17.12 -11.95
CA SER A 76 10.78 16.64 -11.99
C SER A 76 11.78 17.79 -11.99
N THR A 77 11.50 18.84 -12.75
CA THR A 77 12.34 20.06 -12.79
C THR A 77 12.36 20.77 -11.43
N GLU A 78 11.21 20.92 -10.79
CA GLU A 78 11.10 21.55 -9.46
C GLU A 78 11.76 20.74 -8.34
N LEU A 79 11.74 19.41 -8.45
CA LEU A 79 12.46 18.50 -7.57
C LEU A 79 13.99 18.59 -7.77
N GLU A 80 14.46 18.68 -9.01
CA GLU A 80 15.89 18.85 -9.31
C GLU A 80 16.45 20.15 -8.72
N VAL A 81 15.67 21.24 -8.73
CA VAL A 81 16.02 22.51 -8.05
C VAL A 81 16.17 22.34 -6.54
N ARG A 82 15.47 21.36 -5.95
CA ARG A 82 15.46 21.03 -4.51
C ARG A 82 16.39 19.84 -4.16
N ASP A 83 17.42 19.59 -4.98
CA ASP A 83 18.44 18.53 -4.80
C ASP A 83 17.91 17.09 -4.95
N PHE A 84 16.77 16.88 -5.60
CA PHE A 84 16.30 15.54 -5.98
C PHE A 84 16.63 15.25 -7.43
N LYS A 85 17.65 14.41 -7.67
CA LYS A 85 18.12 14.07 -9.01
C LYS A 85 17.48 12.77 -9.49
N ARG A 86 17.04 12.74 -10.74
CA ARG A 86 16.60 11.49 -11.40
C ARG A 86 17.74 10.46 -11.39
N VAL A 87 17.40 9.22 -11.07
CA VAL A 87 18.34 8.08 -11.16
C VAL A 87 17.96 7.17 -12.33
N ALA A 88 18.73 6.09 -12.55
CA ALA A 88 18.48 5.15 -13.65
C ALA A 88 17.18 4.37 -13.48
N ALA A 89 16.73 4.16 -12.23
CA ALA A 89 15.43 3.57 -11.95
C ALA A 89 14.32 4.54 -12.39
N PRO A 90 13.33 4.07 -13.17
CA PRO A 90 12.20 4.88 -13.57
C PRO A 90 11.46 5.42 -12.33
N TRP A 91 11.00 6.66 -12.40
CA TRP A 91 10.19 7.30 -11.35
C TRP A 91 10.92 7.61 -10.04
N THR A 92 12.18 7.21 -9.91
CA THR A 92 12.97 7.41 -8.70
C THR A 92 13.81 8.68 -8.77
N PHE A 93 13.82 9.43 -7.68
CA PHE A 93 14.74 10.54 -7.45
C PHE A 93 15.56 10.29 -6.19
N TYR A 94 16.80 10.77 -6.19
CA TYR A 94 17.69 10.64 -5.04
C TYR A 94 18.24 11.99 -4.64
N SER A 95 18.23 12.27 -3.33
CA SER A 95 18.90 13.43 -2.76
C SER A 95 20.21 13.04 -2.08
N ASP A 96 21.31 13.64 -2.55
CA ASP A 96 22.61 13.50 -1.90
C ASP A 96 22.64 14.18 -0.52
N THR A 97 21.88 15.27 -0.35
CA THR A 97 21.79 16.00 0.92
C THR A 97 21.03 15.20 1.96
N PHE A 98 19.86 14.67 1.59
CA PHE A 98 18.99 13.95 2.52
C PHE A 98 19.30 12.44 2.62
N LYS A 99 20.15 11.90 1.73
CA LYS A 99 20.48 10.46 1.68
C LYS A 99 19.24 9.56 1.60
N VAL A 100 18.23 10.01 0.87
CA VAL A 100 16.95 9.32 0.68
C VAL A 100 16.68 9.17 -0.81
N ALA A 101 16.03 8.06 -1.18
CA ALA A 101 15.38 7.94 -2.48
C ALA A 101 13.88 8.16 -2.31
N ILE A 102 13.26 8.78 -3.31
CA ILE A 102 11.81 8.89 -3.40
C ILE A 102 11.36 8.27 -4.72
N ASP A 103 10.27 7.52 -4.66
CA ASP A 103 9.62 6.98 -5.84
C ASP A 103 8.35 7.79 -6.10
N LEU A 104 8.24 8.36 -7.30
CA LEU A 104 7.13 9.23 -7.68
C LEU A 104 6.28 8.58 -8.77
N LEU A 105 5.30 7.79 -8.35
CA LEU A 105 4.46 7.01 -9.26
C LEU A 105 3.33 7.86 -9.84
N PRO A 106 3.34 8.15 -11.15
CA PRO A 106 2.24 8.88 -11.78
C PRO A 106 0.99 8.00 -11.93
N PHE A 107 -0.18 8.60 -11.72
CA PHE A 107 -1.48 7.99 -12.02
C PHE A 107 -2.50 9.09 -12.40
N GLY A 108 -3.69 8.73 -12.89
CA GLY A 108 -4.74 9.68 -13.26
C GLY A 108 -4.99 9.75 -14.77
N GLU A 109 -5.39 10.91 -15.30
CA GLU A 109 -5.80 11.05 -16.72
C GLU A 109 -4.67 10.76 -17.73
N ILE A 110 -3.40 10.72 -17.25
CA ILE A 110 -2.27 10.22 -18.04
C ILE A 110 -2.49 8.77 -18.53
N GLU A 111 -3.29 7.97 -17.81
CA GLU A 111 -3.66 6.59 -18.16
C GLU A 111 -4.56 6.51 -19.41
N GLU A 112 -5.47 7.49 -19.59
CA GLU A 112 -6.43 7.51 -20.70
C GLU A 112 -5.85 8.14 -21.97
N ASN A 113 -4.97 9.15 -21.84
CA ASN A 113 -4.49 9.95 -22.98
C ASN A 113 -3.29 9.34 -23.73
N TYR A 114 -2.57 8.38 -23.14
CA TYR A 114 -1.27 7.91 -23.67
C TYR A 114 -1.15 6.41 -23.86
N THR A 115 -2.28 5.70 -24.01
CA THR A 115 -2.32 4.26 -24.37
C THR A 115 -1.61 3.93 -25.70
N VAL A 116 -1.21 4.93 -26.48
CA VAL A 116 -0.58 4.77 -27.81
C VAL A 116 0.90 5.22 -27.86
N ASN A 117 1.41 5.98 -26.88
CA ASN A 117 2.76 6.59 -26.95
C ASN A 117 3.60 6.47 -25.66
N PHE A 118 3.14 5.77 -24.61
CA PHE A 118 4.08 5.28 -23.61
C PHE A 118 4.98 4.26 -24.31
N ASN A 119 6.19 4.70 -24.68
CA ASN A 119 7.19 3.89 -25.37
C ASN A 119 7.17 2.45 -24.87
N GLU A 120 7.22 1.49 -25.79
CA GLU A 120 7.24 0.03 -25.60
C GLU A 120 8.33 -0.50 -24.62
N ARG A 121 9.10 0.39 -23.98
CA ARG A 121 10.13 0.10 -22.97
C ARG A 121 9.69 0.37 -21.52
N HIS A 122 8.56 1.03 -21.29
CA HIS A 122 8.09 1.41 -19.95
C HIS A 122 6.58 1.15 -19.76
N THR A 123 6.05 0.10 -20.38
CA THR A 123 4.67 -0.44 -20.24
C THR A 123 4.35 -1.01 -18.86
N ASP A 124 5.16 -0.68 -17.86
CA ASP A 124 5.26 -1.36 -16.57
C ASP A 124 4.45 -0.69 -15.47
N LEU A 125 3.80 0.45 -15.77
CA LEU A 125 3.02 1.22 -14.81
C LEU A 125 1.52 1.11 -15.12
N TYR A 126 0.95 -0.06 -14.83
CA TYR A 126 -0.47 -0.10 -14.52
C TYR A 126 -0.63 0.46 -13.11
N ALA A 127 -1.01 1.73 -12.97
CA ALA A 127 -1.52 2.29 -11.72
C ALA A 127 -2.92 1.71 -11.37
N LEU A 128 -3.16 0.45 -11.75
CA LEU A 128 -4.42 -0.25 -11.55
C LEU A 128 -4.76 -0.26 -10.06
N GLY A 129 -5.94 0.27 -9.74
CA GLY A 129 -6.42 0.36 -8.38
C GLY A 129 -6.03 1.64 -7.65
N PHE A 130 -5.12 2.48 -8.16
CA PHE A 130 -4.75 3.72 -7.49
C PHE A 130 -5.95 4.65 -7.41
N ARG A 131 -6.68 4.86 -8.51
CA ARG A 131 -7.87 5.69 -8.54
C ARG A 131 -8.91 5.22 -7.53
N GLU A 132 -9.29 3.94 -7.59
CA GLU A 132 -10.33 3.36 -6.74
C GLU A 132 -9.96 3.37 -5.24
N VAL A 133 -8.68 3.16 -4.93
CA VAL A 133 -8.15 3.10 -3.56
C VAL A 133 -7.95 4.48 -2.96
N LEU A 134 -7.38 5.42 -3.73
CA LEU A 134 -7.04 6.75 -3.25
C LEU A 134 -8.26 7.68 -3.15
N GLU A 135 -9.38 7.34 -3.79
CA GLU A 135 -10.70 7.92 -3.47
C GLU A 135 -11.11 7.74 -2.00
N GLU A 136 -10.65 6.66 -1.36
CA GLU A 136 -10.92 6.34 0.06
C GLU A 136 -9.75 6.70 0.97
N ALA A 137 -8.84 7.57 0.51
CA ALA A 137 -7.64 7.91 1.26
C ALA A 137 -7.96 8.55 2.62
N VAL A 138 -7.17 8.19 3.63
CA VAL A 138 -7.27 8.70 4.98
C VAL A 138 -6.18 9.73 5.23
N GLN A 139 -6.50 10.73 6.06
CA GLN A 139 -5.56 11.78 6.42
C GLN A 139 -4.65 11.35 7.57
N VAL A 140 -3.36 11.63 7.41
CA VAL A 140 -2.36 11.48 8.46
C VAL A 140 -1.64 12.81 8.65
N GLU A 141 -1.45 13.18 9.91
CA GLU A 141 -0.68 14.36 10.29
C GLU A 141 0.81 14.01 10.36
N ILE A 142 1.63 14.80 9.67
CA ILE A 142 3.09 14.81 9.78
C ILE A 142 3.48 16.20 10.26
N GLU A 143 3.66 16.33 11.58
CA GLU A 143 3.76 17.63 12.28
C GLU A 143 2.58 18.56 11.98
N GLU A 144 2.83 19.67 11.28
CA GLU A 144 1.83 20.68 10.95
C GLU A 144 1.19 20.46 9.57
N LYS A 145 1.60 19.40 8.87
CA LYS A 145 1.13 19.07 7.51
C LYS A 145 0.22 17.85 7.52
N ILE A 146 -0.71 17.83 6.58
CA ILE A 146 -1.63 16.71 6.37
C ILE A 146 -1.28 16.06 5.04
N VAL A 147 -1.07 14.75 5.04
CA VAL A 147 -0.92 13.94 3.83
C VAL A 147 -2.02 12.89 3.78
N ASN A 148 -2.47 12.57 2.56
CA ASN A 148 -3.39 11.46 2.33
C ASN A 148 -2.61 10.17 2.11
N ILE A 149 -3.05 9.08 2.73
CA ILE A 149 -2.54 7.74 2.50
C ILE A 149 -3.69 6.77 2.18
N PRO A 150 -3.46 5.68 1.43
CA PRO A 150 -4.47 4.65 1.26
C PRO A 150 -4.92 4.10 2.62
N PRO A 151 -6.17 3.66 2.78
CA PRO A 151 -6.54 2.87 3.95
C PRO A 151 -5.92 1.46 3.84
N LEU A 152 -5.70 0.78 4.98
CA LEU A 152 -5.06 -0.54 5.02
C LEU A 152 -5.69 -1.58 4.07
N PRO A 153 -7.03 -1.71 3.96
CA PRO A 153 -7.64 -2.63 3.00
C PRO A 153 -7.27 -2.31 1.54
N GLY A 154 -7.09 -1.03 1.21
CA GLY A 154 -6.67 -0.57 -0.11
C GLY A 154 -5.19 -0.84 -0.37
N MET A 155 -4.33 -0.66 0.64
CA MET A 155 -2.91 -1.04 0.54
C MET A 155 -2.73 -2.53 0.23
N VAL A 156 -3.56 -3.40 0.81
CA VAL A 156 -3.55 -4.84 0.51
C VAL A 156 -3.88 -5.10 -0.96
N ILE A 157 -4.91 -4.44 -1.50
CA ILE A 157 -5.29 -4.58 -2.92
C ILE A 157 -4.15 -4.13 -3.84
N LEU A 158 -3.57 -2.95 -3.60
CA LEU A 158 -2.46 -2.44 -4.41
C LEU A 158 -1.24 -3.38 -4.36
N LYS A 159 -0.92 -3.93 -3.18
CA LYS A 159 0.19 -4.88 -3.02
C LYS A 159 -0.07 -6.22 -3.70
N LEU A 160 -1.29 -6.74 -3.66
CA LEU A 160 -1.65 -7.96 -4.39
C LEU A 160 -1.56 -7.76 -5.91
N ILE A 161 -1.98 -6.59 -6.42
CA ILE A 161 -1.83 -6.25 -7.84
C ILE A 161 -0.35 -6.18 -8.22
N ALA A 162 0.44 -5.36 -7.51
CA ALA A 162 1.85 -5.17 -7.78
C ALA A 162 2.65 -6.48 -7.69
N TRP A 163 2.37 -7.30 -6.67
CA TRP A 163 2.96 -8.63 -6.54
C TRP A 163 2.55 -9.56 -7.69
N SER A 164 1.28 -9.52 -8.12
CA SER A 164 0.82 -10.39 -9.21
C SER A 164 1.43 -10.03 -10.58
N ASP A 165 1.89 -8.79 -10.76
CA ASP A 165 2.58 -8.37 -11.98
C ASP A 165 4.04 -8.85 -12.01
N ARG A 166 4.74 -8.87 -10.87
CA ARG A 166 6.17 -9.24 -10.76
C ARG A 166 6.47 -10.04 -9.50
N PRO A 167 5.94 -11.26 -9.37
CA PRO A 167 6.04 -12.04 -8.12
C PRO A 167 7.48 -12.36 -7.72
N GLU A 168 8.40 -12.44 -8.69
CA GLU A 168 9.83 -12.66 -8.50
C GLU A 168 10.60 -11.46 -7.93
N GLU A 169 10.10 -10.23 -8.11
CA GLU A 169 10.74 -8.99 -7.61
C GLU A 169 10.04 -8.45 -6.36
N ARG A 170 8.79 -8.85 -6.12
CA ARG A 170 7.87 -8.22 -5.17
C ARG A 170 7.50 -9.12 -4.00
N GLU A 171 8.30 -10.13 -3.67
CA GLU A 171 8.04 -11.04 -2.52
C GLU A 171 7.77 -10.29 -1.21
N ASN A 172 8.42 -9.14 -1.00
CA ASN A 172 8.21 -8.29 0.18
C ASN A 172 6.77 -7.76 0.31
N ASP A 173 6.03 -7.60 -0.79
CA ASP A 173 4.61 -7.18 -0.73
C ASP A 173 3.76 -8.19 0.04
N LEU A 174 4.08 -9.49 -0.05
CA LEU A 174 3.40 -10.54 0.72
C LEU A 174 3.70 -10.43 2.21
N SER A 175 4.94 -10.08 2.57
CA SER A 175 5.33 -9.81 3.96
C SER A 175 4.61 -8.59 4.52
N ASP A 176 4.44 -7.54 3.71
CA ASP A 176 3.74 -6.33 4.13
C ASP A 176 2.24 -6.58 4.33
N ILE A 177 1.59 -7.34 3.45
CA ILE A 177 0.19 -7.76 3.63
C ILE A 177 0.03 -8.55 4.92
N LEU A 178 0.93 -9.51 5.17
CA LEU A 178 0.90 -10.29 6.40
C LEU A 178 1.07 -9.39 7.63
N LYS A 179 1.96 -8.40 7.57
CA LYS A 179 2.17 -7.46 8.67
C LYS A 179 0.90 -6.63 8.96
N ILE A 180 0.16 -6.24 7.91
CA ILE A 180 -1.15 -5.61 8.10
C ILE A 180 -2.08 -6.57 8.85
N ILE A 181 -2.23 -7.81 8.37
CA ILE A 181 -3.09 -8.83 9.01
C ILE A 181 -2.72 -9.04 10.49
N GLN A 182 -1.43 -9.11 10.81
CA GLN A 182 -0.92 -9.30 12.17
C GLN A 182 -1.38 -8.25 13.18
N HIS A 183 -1.70 -7.04 12.72
CA HIS A 183 -2.06 -5.92 13.58
C HIS A 183 -3.49 -5.45 13.36
N TYR A 184 -4.17 -5.93 12.32
CA TYR A 184 -5.48 -5.44 11.92
C TYR A 184 -6.57 -5.73 12.96
N TYR A 185 -6.45 -6.83 13.72
CA TYR A 185 -7.40 -7.15 14.80
C TYR A 185 -7.49 -6.03 15.84
N GLU A 186 -6.34 -5.56 16.34
CA GLU A 186 -6.29 -4.50 17.34
C GLU A 186 -6.69 -3.14 16.72
N LEU A 187 -6.17 -2.85 15.52
CA LEU A 187 -6.47 -1.60 14.80
C LEU A 187 -7.95 -1.42 14.46
N ALA A 188 -8.65 -2.52 14.20
CA ALA A 188 -10.06 -2.52 13.84
C ALA A 188 -10.95 -3.06 14.97
N TRP A 189 -10.45 -3.17 16.21
CA TRP A 189 -11.16 -3.86 17.30
C TRP A 189 -12.61 -3.35 17.50
N ASP A 190 -12.76 -2.03 17.60
CA ASP A 190 -14.09 -1.42 17.79
C ASP A 190 -15.03 -1.77 16.61
N GLU A 191 -14.53 -1.66 15.38
CA GLU A 191 -15.29 -2.02 14.18
C GLU A 191 -15.61 -3.53 14.13
N ILE A 192 -14.69 -4.39 14.55
CA ILE A 192 -14.88 -5.84 14.59
C ILE A 192 -16.02 -6.19 15.55
N VAL A 193 -16.02 -5.63 16.75
CA VAL A 193 -17.06 -5.92 17.76
C VAL A 193 -18.41 -5.35 17.35
N GLU A 194 -18.44 -4.18 16.70
CA GLU A 194 -19.69 -3.52 16.34
C GLU A 194 -20.31 -4.06 15.04
N LEU A 195 -19.50 -4.32 14.01
CA LEU A 195 -19.97 -4.60 12.65
C LEU A 195 -19.63 -6.00 12.15
N HIS A 196 -18.65 -6.68 12.76
CA HIS A 196 -18.17 -8.00 12.32
C HIS A 196 -18.14 -9.03 13.45
N TYR A 197 -19.02 -8.90 14.44
CA TYR A 197 -19.08 -9.79 15.61
C TYR A 197 -19.33 -11.24 15.22
N ASP A 198 -19.96 -11.50 14.06
CA ASP A 198 -20.16 -12.84 13.50
C ASP A 198 -18.83 -13.58 13.23
N THR A 199 -17.73 -12.85 13.14
CA THR A 199 -16.39 -13.43 13.03
C THR A 199 -15.83 -13.94 14.35
N LEU A 200 -16.33 -13.47 15.50
CA LEU A 200 -15.82 -13.78 16.84
C LEU A 200 -16.27 -15.15 17.36
N ASP A 201 -17.41 -15.67 16.88
CA ASP A 201 -18.01 -16.94 17.33
C ASP A 201 -17.39 -18.18 16.67
N LYS A 202 -16.17 -18.08 16.13
CA LYS A 202 -15.49 -19.16 15.41
C LYS A 202 -14.54 -19.92 16.33
N GLU A 203 -14.57 -21.24 16.20
CA GLU A 203 -13.64 -22.16 16.87
C GLU A 203 -12.71 -22.82 15.82
N PRO A 204 -11.38 -22.79 16.02
CA PRO A 204 -10.68 -22.14 17.13
C PRO A 204 -10.75 -20.61 17.05
N PHE A 205 -10.87 -19.96 18.20
CA PHE A 205 -10.75 -18.51 18.29
C PHE A 205 -9.32 -18.09 17.89
N ASP A 206 -9.22 -17.36 16.79
CA ASP A 206 -7.94 -16.95 16.22
C ASP A 206 -8.04 -15.51 15.69
N GLN A 207 -7.31 -14.61 16.34
CA GLN A 207 -7.32 -13.18 16.02
C GLN A 207 -6.81 -12.89 14.60
N LEU A 208 -5.86 -13.68 14.08
CA LEU A 208 -5.33 -13.48 12.74
C LEU A 208 -6.31 -13.95 11.66
N LEU A 209 -7.03 -15.06 11.90
CA LEU A 209 -8.11 -15.49 10.99
C LEU A 209 -9.26 -14.49 10.98
N ILE A 210 -9.62 -13.94 12.15
CA ILE A 210 -10.63 -12.87 12.26
C ILE A 210 -10.18 -11.62 11.49
N ALA A 211 -8.96 -11.14 11.77
CA ALA A 211 -8.35 -10.00 11.10
C ALA A 211 -8.33 -10.17 9.58
N ALA A 212 -7.89 -11.34 9.10
CA ALA A 212 -7.84 -11.65 7.67
C ALA A 212 -9.23 -11.59 7.03
N GLU A 213 -10.25 -12.20 7.65
CA GLU A 213 -11.61 -12.17 7.11
C GLU A 213 -12.19 -10.76 7.09
N VAL A 214 -12.04 -10.00 8.17
CA VAL A 214 -12.56 -8.62 8.24
C VAL A 214 -11.83 -7.71 7.26
N LEU A 215 -10.50 -7.82 7.17
CA LEU A 215 -9.71 -7.10 6.16
C LEU A 215 -10.19 -7.43 4.75
N GLY A 216 -10.50 -8.69 4.47
CA GLY A 216 -11.12 -9.13 3.22
C GLY A 216 -12.47 -8.46 2.94
N ARG A 217 -13.36 -8.41 3.94
CA ARG A 217 -14.67 -7.71 3.82
C ARG A 217 -14.47 -6.24 3.47
N LYS A 218 -13.53 -5.58 4.15
CA LYS A 218 -13.22 -4.16 3.94
C LYS A 218 -12.55 -3.91 2.58
N SER A 219 -11.77 -4.86 2.08
CA SER A 219 -11.18 -4.80 0.73
C SER A 219 -12.19 -5.06 -0.39
N SER A 220 -13.34 -5.69 -0.11
CA SER A 220 -14.35 -6.04 -1.13
C SER A 220 -14.91 -4.81 -1.88
N ILE A 221 -14.92 -3.64 -1.25
CA ILE A 221 -15.39 -2.39 -1.87
C ILE A 221 -14.63 -2.07 -3.16
N TYR A 222 -13.34 -2.39 -3.24
CA TYR A 222 -12.52 -2.10 -4.44
C TYR A 222 -12.83 -3.06 -5.60
N LEU A 223 -13.25 -4.28 -5.28
CA LEU A 223 -13.73 -5.25 -6.28
C LEU A 223 -15.08 -4.80 -6.85
N GLN A 224 -15.91 -4.12 -6.05
CA GLN A 224 -17.18 -3.55 -6.51
C GLN A 224 -16.99 -2.28 -7.35
N LYS A 225 -15.92 -1.51 -7.08
CA LYS A 225 -15.59 -0.30 -7.85
C LYS A 225 -15.02 -0.59 -9.25
N SER A 226 -14.38 -1.74 -9.46
CA SER A 226 -13.72 -2.06 -10.73
C SER A 226 -13.69 -3.56 -11.04
N ASP A 227 -14.32 -3.94 -12.15
CA ASP A 227 -14.29 -5.31 -12.68
C ASP A 227 -12.87 -5.79 -12.94
N THR A 228 -11.96 -4.90 -13.34
CA THR A 228 -10.56 -5.25 -13.63
C THR A 228 -9.81 -5.60 -12.34
N ILE A 229 -10.03 -4.84 -11.26
CA ILE A 229 -9.51 -5.18 -9.92
C ILE A 229 -10.12 -6.50 -9.46
N SER A 230 -11.44 -6.66 -9.60
CA SER A 230 -12.17 -7.87 -9.22
C SER A 230 -11.59 -9.13 -9.88
N ILE A 231 -11.52 -9.14 -11.21
CA ILE A 231 -10.97 -10.26 -11.97
C ILE A 231 -9.53 -10.54 -11.55
N ARG A 232 -8.71 -9.50 -11.39
CA ARG A 232 -7.29 -9.66 -11.04
C ARG A 232 -7.13 -10.29 -9.65
N ILE A 233 -7.79 -9.75 -8.64
CA ILE A 233 -7.67 -10.20 -7.25
C ILE A 233 -8.25 -11.60 -7.08
N LEU A 234 -9.43 -11.87 -7.65
CA LEU A 234 -10.04 -13.21 -7.57
C LEU A 234 -9.17 -14.28 -8.24
N ARG A 235 -8.52 -13.95 -9.37
CA ARG A 235 -7.55 -14.85 -10.01
C ARG A 235 -6.31 -15.10 -9.15
N VAL A 236 -5.81 -14.08 -8.44
CA VAL A 236 -4.70 -14.24 -7.48
C VAL A 236 -5.09 -15.18 -6.35
N MET A 237 -6.30 -15.02 -5.80
CA MET A 237 -6.83 -15.90 -4.76
C MET A 237 -7.00 -17.34 -5.27
N GLU A 238 -7.64 -17.54 -6.43
CA GLU A 238 -7.85 -18.85 -7.04
C GLU A 238 -6.52 -19.61 -7.24
N ASN A 239 -5.53 -18.95 -7.84
CA ASN A 239 -4.22 -19.55 -8.11
C ASN A 239 -3.48 -19.97 -6.83
N ASN A 240 -3.64 -19.22 -5.73
CA ASN A 240 -2.94 -19.49 -4.47
C ASN A 240 -3.76 -20.35 -3.49
N LEU A 241 -5.04 -20.58 -3.73
CA LEU A 241 -5.90 -21.44 -2.92
C LEU A 241 -6.11 -22.83 -3.52
N HIS A 242 -5.92 -23.00 -4.84
CA HIS A 242 -6.16 -24.26 -5.53
C HIS A 242 -5.24 -25.41 -5.06
N ASP A 243 -3.95 -25.14 -4.90
CA ASP A 243 -2.95 -26.13 -4.48
C ASP A 243 -2.00 -25.49 -3.45
N ALA A 244 -2.16 -25.89 -2.18
CA ALA A 244 -1.36 -25.39 -1.08
C ALA A 244 0.14 -25.53 -1.35
N ALA A 245 0.58 -26.63 -1.97
CA ALA A 245 1.99 -26.89 -2.26
C ALA A 245 2.55 -25.96 -3.35
N LYS A 246 1.70 -25.22 -4.08
CA LYS A 246 2.09 -24.22 -5.10
C LYS A 246 1.78 -22.79 -4.70
N SER A 247 1.03 -22.58 -3.61
CA SER A 247 0.71 -21.26 -3.09
C SER A 247 1.96 -20.49 -2.68
N ALA A 248 2.30 -19.44 -3.44
CA ALA A 248 3.43 -18.58 -3.11
C ALA A 248 3.11 -17.76 -1.85
N ILE A 249 1.87 -17.29 -1.73
CA ILE A 249 1.38 -16.54 -0.58
C ILE A 249 1.47 -17.38 0.69
N ALA A 250 0.88 -18.57 0.69
CA ALA A 250 0.86 -19.39 1.90
C ALA A 250 2.25 -19.89 2.31
N LYS A 251 3.15 -20.17 1.35
CA LYS A 251 4.54 -20.52 1.66
C LYS A 251 5.28 -19.37 2.34
N GLU A 252 5.14 -18.16 1.81
CA GLU A 252 5.81 -17.00 2.37
C GLU A 252 5.26 -16.66 3.76
N TRP A 253 3.94 -16.71 3.92
CA TRP A 253 3.31 -16.46 5.22
C TRP A 253 3.65 -17.54 6.26
N ALA A 254 3.65 -18.82 5.88
CA ALA A 254 4.05 -19.91 6.76
C ALA A 254 5.49 -19.71 7.28
N ARG A 255 6.40 -19.34 6.37
CA ARG A 255 7.80 -19.04 6.70
C ARG A 255 7.93 -17.83 7.65
N LYS A 256 7.16 -16.77 7.43
CA LYS A 256 7.22 -15.54 8.24
C LYS A 256 6.61 -15.71 9.63
N LEU A 257 5.58 -16.54 9.74
CA LEU A 257 4.90 -16.83 11.00
C LEU A 257 5.54 -17.98 11.79
N ASP A 258 6.52 -18.69 11.21
CA ASP A 258 7.07 -19.94 11.77
C ASP A 258 5.96 -20.96 12.10
N THR A 259 5.05 -21.16 11.15
CA THR A 259 3.88 -22.04 11.27
C THR A 259 3.78 -22.99 10.07
N ASP A 260 2.83 -23.92 10.13
CA ASP A 260 2.61 -24.84 9.03
C ASP A 260 1.88 -24.18 7.84
N LEU A 261 2.00 -24.83 6.68
CA LEU A 261 1.38 -24.37 5.45
C LEU A 261 -0.15 -24.40 5.52
N ALA A 262 -0.74 -25.28 6.34
CA ALA A 262 -2.19 -25.40 6.47
C ALA A 262 -2.77 -24.16 7.17
N TYR A 263 -2.08 -23.63 8.19
CA TYR A 263 -2.47 -22.40 8.87
C TYR A 263 -2.37 -21.18 7.96
N ALA A 264 -1.27 -21.05 7.21
CA ALA A 264 -1.12 -19.96 6.24
C ALA A 264 -2.20 -20.02 5.13
N MET A 265 -2.59 -21.23 4.70
CA MET A 265 -3.71 -21.42 3.78
C MET A 265 -5.06 -21.05 4.42
N ALA A 266 -5.24 -21.30 5.72
CA ALA A 266 -6.44 -20.88 6.44
C ALA A 266 -6.54 -19.35 6.52
N LEU A 267 -5.42 -18.66 6.76
CA LEU A 267 -5.36 -17.18 6.71
C LEU A 267 -5.75 -16.64 5.33
N LEU A 268 -5.18 -17.19 4.26
CA LEU A 268 -5.53 -16.77 2.90
C LEU A 268 -6.99 -17.07 2.56
N SER A 269 -7.50 -18.22 3.00
CA SER A 269 -8.91 -18.59 2.83
C SER A 269 -9.85 -17.65 3.60
N ALA A 270 -9.46 -17.23 4.80
CA ALA A 270 -10.23 -16.27 5.59
C ALA A 270 -10.31 -14.91 4.87
N PHE A 271 -9.18 -14.41 4.36
CA PHE A 271 -9.15 -13.19 3.54
C PHE A 271 -10.02 -13.30 2.28
N GLN A 272 -9.90 -14.39 1.53
CA GLN A 272 -10.77 -14.65 0.36
C GLN A 272 -12.25 -14.65 0.76
N LYS A 273 -12.60 -15.30 1.87
CA LYS A 273 -13.99 -15.41 2.32
C LYS A 273 -14.56 -14.02 2.60
N GLY A 274 -13.77 -13.14 3.20
CA GLY A 274 -14.12 -11.74 3.39
C GLY A 274 -14.34 -11.00 2.07
N LEU A 275 -13.45 -11.18 1.08
CA LEU A 275 -13.56 -10.52 -0.24
C LEU A 275 -14.86 -10.87 -0.96
N THR A 276 -15.36 -12.10 -0.80
CA THR A 276 -16.59 -12.59 -1.44
C THR A 276 -17.81 -12.55 -0.51
N HIS A 277 -17.69 -11.92 0.66
CA HIS A 277 -18.80 -11.81 1.58
C HIS A 277 -19.80 -10.79 1.05
N GLU A 278 -21.04 -11.23 0.80
CA GLU A 278 -22.16 -10.32 0.58
C GLU A 278 -22.61 -9.80 1.96
N ALA A 279 -22.54 -8.48 2.15
CA ALA A 279 -22.96 -7.79 3.37
C ALA A 279 -24.48 -7.82 3.57
#